data_AF-A0A0B4BX63-F1
#
_entry.id   AF-A0A0B4BX63-F1
#
_cell.length_a   1.000
_cell.length_b   1.000
_cell.length_c   1.000
_cell.angle_alpha   90.00
_cell.angle_beta   90.00
_cell.angle_gamma   90.00
#
_symmetry.space_group_name_H-M   'P 1'
#
loop_
_entity.id
_entity.type
_entity.pdbx_description
1 polymer ?
#
loop_
_entity_poly.entity_id
_entity_poly.type
_entity_poly.pdbx_seq_one_letter_code
_entity_poly.pdbx_strand_id
1 'polypeptide(L)'
;MKRFLLTTAAALTLAGTAALATIPVGEIDVQTDLTAIENEKAASVWSGLDADLETALAERLAPQIEERGAKIEIDIDEVELANSFEQSIGTADSVLSGEVKIKVPGLANNERYTLTVTTDQAQQYFPDGTVMADLTLGSDIYYEAIIAAFADNVVKKLQ
;
A
#
# COMPACT_ATOMS: atom_id res chain seq x y z
N MET A 1 -36.72 -27.30 -55.26
CA MET A 1 -36.48 -25.91 -54.80
C MET A 1 -36.18 -25.95 -53.32
N LYS A 2 -35.01 -25.43 -52.91
CA LYS A 2 -34.60 -25.29 -51.50
C LYS A 2 -35.47 -24.22 -50.84
N ARG A 3 -36.00 -24.49 -49.64
CA ARG A 3 -36.52 -23.46 -48.73
C ARG A 3 -36.08 -23.77 -47.31
N PHE A 4 -35.10 -22.99 -46.88
CA PHE A 4 -34.66 -22.76 -45.51
C PHE A 4 -35.80 -22.19 -44.67
N LEU A 5 -35.92 -22.61 -43.40
CA LEU A 5 -36.36 -21.73 -42.32
C LEU A 5 -35.58 -22.05 -41.04
N LEU A 6 -34.93 -20.98 -40.54
CA LEU A 6 -34.16 -20.83 -39.31
C LEU A 6 -35.07 -20.79 -38.06
N THR A 7 -34.42 -20.69 -36.88
CA THR A 7 -34.84 -20.11 -35.58
C THR A 7 -35.17 -21.15 -34.48
N THR A 8 -34.68 -21.10 -33.24
CA THR A 8 -33.96 -20.09 -32.44
C THR A 8 -33.20 -20.81 -31.32
N ALA A 9 -31.89 -20.58 -31.16
CA ALA A 9 -31.15 -20.99 -29.95
C ALA A 9 -30.87 -19.74 -29.11
N ALA A 10 -31.60 -19.57 -28.01
CA ALA A 10 -31.30 -18.53 -27.04
C ALA A 10 -30.10 -18.99 -26.19
N ALA A 11 -28.91 -18.51 -26.54
CA ALA A 11 -27.74 -18.61 -25.67
C ALA A 11 -27.84 -17.50 -24.61
N LEU A 12 -28.29 -17.82 -23.40
CA LEU A 12 -28.02 -16.97 -22.24
C LEU A 12 -26.53 -17.09 -21.92
N THR A 13 -25.73 -16.19 -22.45
CA THR A 13 -24.38 -15.95 -21.94
C THR A 13 -24.50 -15.22 -20.61
N LEU A 14 -24.59 -15.95 -19.50
CA LEU A 14 -24.25 -15.41 -18.19
C LEU A 14 -22.75 -15.08 -18.23
N ALA A 15 -22.43 -13.83 -18.55
CA ALA A 15 -21.12 -13.28 -18.27
C ALA A 15 -21.00 -13.16 -16.75
N GLY A 16 -20.55 -14.24 -16.10
CA GLY A 16 -20.12 -14.19 -14.72
C GLY A 16 -18.84 -13.36 -14.68
N THR A 17 -18.93 -12.11 -14.23
CA THR A 17 -17.78 -11.42 -13.66
C THR A 17 -17.32 -12.28 -12.48
N ALA A 18 -16.17 -12.93 -12.62
CA ALA A 18 -15.48 -13.50 -11.48
C ALA A 18 -15.25 -12.34 -10.49
N ALA A 19 -16.01 -12.33 -9.39
CA ALA A 19 -15.73 -11.44 -8.30
C ALA A 19 -14.33 -11.82 -7.79
N LEU A 20 -13.38 -10.89 -7.91
CA LEU A 20 -12.11 -11.00 -7.20
C LEU A 20 -12.44 -11.19 -5.72
N ALA A 21 -11.92 -12.25 -5.12
CA ALA A 21 -12.22 -12.58 -3.73
C ALA A 21 -11.42 -11.63 -2.83
N THR A 22 -12.05 -10.52 -2.45
CA THR A 22 -11.49 -9.56 -1.48
C THR A 22 -11.30 -10.22 -0.13
N ILE A 23 -10.13 -10.02 0.49
CA ILE A 23 -9.82 -10.54 1.83
C ILE A 23 -10.40 -9.58 2.88
N PRO A 24 -11.34 -10.00 3.76
CA PRO A 24 -11.82 -9.17 4.85
C PRO A 24 -10.68 -8.82 5.81
N VAL A 25 -10.68 -7.62 6.39
CA VAL A 25 -9.63 -7.13 7.30
C VAL A 25 -10.25 -6.78 8.65
N GLY A 26 -9.70 -7.32 9.73
CA GLY A 26 -10.20 -7.11 11.09
C GLY A 26 -9.35 -6.19 11.94
N GLU A 27 -8.04 -6.16 11.69
CA GLU A 27 -7.09 -5.37 12.47
C GLU A 27 -5.92 -4.95 11.59
N ILE A 28 -5.46 -3.71 11.78
CA ILE A 28 -4.27 -3.15 11.16
C ILE A 28 -3.41 -2.65 12.31
N ASP A 29 -2.14 -3.06 12.33
CA ASP A 29 -1.18 -2.76 13.39
C ASP A 29 0.13 -2.36 12.70
N VAL A 30 0.51 -1.10 12.84
CA VAL A 30 1.74 -0.55 12.24
C VAL A 30 2.69 -0.15 13.36
N GLN A 31 3.95 -0.57 13.25
CA GLN A 31 4.99 -0.29 14.22
C GLN A 31 6.18 0.40 13.55
N THR A 32 6.68 1.43 14.22
CA THR A 32 7.86 2.21 13.82
C THR A 32 8.65 2.61 15.07
N ASP A 33 9.97 2.47 15.03
CA ASP A 33 10.95 2.97 15.99
C ASP A 33 11.77 4.12 15.39
N LEU A 34 11.19 5.31 15.46
CA LEU A 34 11.75 6.52 14.86
C LEU A 34 12.96 7.08 15.62
N THR A 35 13.45 6.40 16.68
CA THR A 35 14.61 6.86 17.46
C THR A 35 15.91 6.86 16.67
N ALA A 36 15.96 6.15 15.53
CA ALA A 36 17.11 6.12 14.61
C ALA A 36 17.22 7.38 13.71
N ILE A 37 16.22 8.26 13.70
CA ILE A 37 16.20 9.44 12.81
C ILE A 37 16.93 10.61 13.46
N GLU A 38 18.16 10.89 13.01
CA GLU A 38 18.96 12.02 13.54
C GLU A 38 18.58 13.39 12.95
N ASN A 39 18.00 13.43 11.74
CA ASN A 39 17.63 14.68 11.09
C ASN A 39 16.37 15.29 11.74
N GLU A 40 16.52 16.37 12.48
CA GLU A 40 15.42 17.02 13.23
C GLU A 40 14.19 17.36 12.37
N LYS A 41 14.41 17.82 11.13
CA LYS A 41 13.31 18.22 10.24
C LYS A 41 12.58 16.99 9.70
N ALA A 42 13.29 15.91 9.37
CA ALA A 42 12.68 14.64 8.99
C ALA A 42 11.97 14.00 10.19
N ALA A 43 12.62 13.95 11.36
CA ALA A 43 12.01 13.42 12.58
C ALA A 43 10.67 14.11 12.90
N SER A 44 10.57 15.43 12.71
CA SER A 44 9.33 16.18 12.93
C SER A 44 8.20 15.85 11.94
N VAL A 45 8.52 15.47 10.70
CA VAL A 45 7.50 15.15 9.68
C VAL A 45 7.09 13.69 9.80
N TRP A 46 8.06 12.82 10.08
CA TRP A 46 7.86 11.37 10.10
C TRP A 46 7.45 10.82 11.47
N SER A 47 7.37 11.66 12.52
CA SER A 47 7.05 11.25 13.89
C SER A 47 5.71 10.52 14.07
N GLY A 48 4.80 10.63 13.10
CA GLY A 48 3.49 9.98 13.11
C GLY A 48 3.33 8.88 12.05
N LEU A 49 4.43 8.37 11.50
CA LEU A 49 4.43 7.43 10.38
C LEU A 49 3.54 6.21 10.62
N ASP A 50 3.58 5.63 11.82
CA ASP A 50 2.76 4.49 12.21
C ASP A 50 1.25 4.79 12.10
N ALA A 51 0.80 5.86 12.76
CA ALA A 51 -0.59 6.28 12.81
C ALA A 51 -1.11 6.72 11.43
N ASP A 52 -0.28 7.44 10.66
CA ASP A 52 -0.66 7.93 9.33
C ASP A 52 -0.74 6.77 8.34
N LEU A 53 0.17 5.79 8.41
CA LEU A 53 0.13 4.61 7.56
C LEU A 53 -1.06 3.70 7.91
N GLU A 54 -1.34 3.50 9.21
CA GLU A 54 -2.52 2.77 9.66
C GLU A 54 -3.81 3.44 9.16
N THR A 55 -3.90 4.77 9.28
CA THR A 55 -5.03 5.56 8.77
C THR A 55 -5.17 5.41 7.25
N ALA A 56 -4.08 5.57 6.51
CA ALA A 56 -4.08 5.46 5.06
C ALA A 56 -4.53 4.07 4.57
N LEU A 57 -4.16 3.01 5.28
CA LEU A 57 -4.62 1.64 5.01
C LEU A 57 -6.09 1.47 5.37
N ALA A 58 -6.51 1.93 6.55
CA ALA A 58 -7.89 1.83 7.01
C ALA A 58 -8.87 2.53 6.05
N GLU A 59 -8.52 3.71 5.54
CA GLU A 59 -9.33 4.44 4.55
C GLU A 59 -9.50 3.66 3.24
N ARG A 60 -8.42 3.05 2.73
CA ARG A 60 -8.45 2.26 1.48
C ARG A 60 -9.17 0.93 1.65
N LEU A 61 -9.05 0.33 2.84
CA LEU A 61 -9.65 -0.96 3.19
C LEU A 61 -11.04 -0.81 3.80
N ALA A 62 -11.55 0.40 3.98
CA ALA A 62 -12.87 0.67 4.55
C ALA A 62 -14.01 -0.21 3.98
N PRO A 63 -14.06 -0.53 2.67
CA PRO A 63 -15.09 -1.41 2.12
C PRO A 63 -15.02 -2.88 2.55
N GLN A 64 -13.88 -3.34 3.10
CA GLN A 64 -13.61 -4.73 3.46
C GLN A 64 -13.27 -4.92 4.95
N ILE A 65 -13.49 -3.90 5.79
CA ILE A 65 -13.32 -4.02 7.25
C ILE A 65 -14.44 -4.89 7.84
N GLU A 66 -14.06 -5.98 8.50
CA GLU A 66 -14.97 -6.92 9.16
C GLU A 66 -14.39 -7.43 10.49
N GLU A 67 -15.22 -7.60 11.52
CA GLU A 67 -14.80 -8.04 12.87
C GLU A 67 -13.96 -9.34 12.88
N ARG A 68 -14.20 -10.25 11.92
CA ARG A 68 -13.47 -11.53 11.77
C ARG A 68 -12.66 -11.58 10.49
N GLY A 69 -11.95 -10.50 10.17
CA GLY A 69 -11.02 -10.43 9.04
C GLY A 69 -9.57 -10.79 9.38
N ALA A 70 -8.70 -10.63 8.39
CA ALA A 70 -7.26 -10.77 8.52
C ALA A 70 -6.68 -9.69 9.45
N LYS A 71 -5.65 -10.05 10.21
CA LYS A 71 -4.79 -9.10 10.92
C LYS A 71 -3.60 -8.74 10.02
N ILE A 72 -3.41 -7.46 9.75
CA ILE A 72 -2.28 -6.91 9.02
C ILE A 72 -1.31 -6.35 10.05
N GLU A 73 -0.10 -6.87 10.11
CA GLU A 73 0.99 -6.32 10.93
C GLU A 73 2.08 -5.79 10.00
N ILE A 74 2.48 -4.55 10.21
CA ILE A 74 3.54 -3.88 9.46
C ILE A 74 4.60 -3.41 10.45
N ASP A 75 5.83 -3.82 10.20
CA ASP A 75 6.99 -3.45 10.99
C ASP A 75 7.97 -2.72 10.06
N ILE A 76 8.12 -1.42 10.23
CA ILE A 76 8.93 -0.58 9.34
C ILE A 76 10.42 -0.74 9.68
N ASP A 77 11.28 -0.77 8.67
CA ASP A 77 12.73 -0.78 8.86
C ASP A 77 13.26 0.66 8.99
N GLU A 78 13.58 1.05 10.21
CA GLU A 78 13.97 2.42 10.54
C GLU A 78 15.44 2.69 10.25
N VAL A 79 16.26 1.64 10.11
CA VAL A 79 17.64 1.75 9.64
C VAL A 79 17.64 2.08 8.15
N GLU A 80 16.80 1.41 7.35
CA GLU A 80 16.63 1.78 5.95
C GLU A 80 16.04 3.19 5.79
N LEU A 81 15.08 3.57 6.64
CA LEU A 81 14.53 4.93 6.66
C LEU A 81 15.60 5.98 7.00
N ALA A 82 16.39 5.76 8.07
CA ALA A 82 17.48 6.65 8.46
C ALA A 82 18.57 6.75 7.37
N ASN A 83 18.95 5.62 6.76
CA ASN A 83 19.89 5.60 5.63
C ASN A 83 19.35 6.36 4.41
N SER A 84 18.04 6.30 4.15
CA SER A 84 17.41 7.10 3.10
C SER A 84 17.52 8.60 3.39
N PHE A 85 17.59 8.98 4.68
CA PHE A 85 17.70 10.37 5.09
C PHE A 85 19.09 10.99 4.94
N GLU A 86 20.13 10.17 4.95
CA GLU A 86 21.49 10.60 4.62
C GLU A 86 21.69 10.82 3.12
N GLN A 87 20.80 10.27 2.29
CA GLN A 87 20.89 10.29 0.83
C GLN A 87 20.02 11.39 0.21
N SER A 88 20.42 11.88 -0.96
CA SER A 88 19.57 12.81 -1.74
C SER A 88 18.37 12.10 -2.36
N ILE A 89 17.22 12.79 -2.38
CA ILE A 89 16.03 12.32 -3.09
C ILE A 89 16.36 12.03 -4.56
N GLY A 90 15.90 10.88 -5.06
CA GLY A 90 16.20 10.40 -6.41
C GLY A 90 17.56 9.72 -6.54
N THR A 91 18.34 9.61 -5.46
CA THR A 91 19.57 8.79 -5.39
C THR A 91 19.40 7.57 -4.48
N ALA A 92 18.43 7.63 -3.55
CA ALA A 92 18.06 6.50 -2.72
C ALA A 92 17.29 5.46 -3.55
N ASP A 93 17.80 4.22 -3.60
CA ASP A 93 17.12 3.10 -4.25
C ASP A 93 15.83 2.69 -3.49
N SER A 94 15.78 2.95 -2.18
CA SER A 94 14.67 2.58 -1.27
C SER A 94 14.47 3.69 -0.23
N VAL A 95 13.23 4.03 0.09
CA VAL A 95 12.89 5.14 1.01
C VAL A 95 12.17 4.62 2.25
N LEU A 96 11.16 3.78 2.05
CA LEU A 96 10.41 3.17 3.12
C LEU A 96 10.35 1.68 2.87
N SER A 97 10.76 0.91 3.86
CA SER A 97 10.80 -0.54 3.80
C SER A 97 10.20 -1.10 5.06
N GLY A 98 9.59 -2.27 4.98
CA GLY A 98 9.02 -2.91 6.16
C GLY A 98 8.60 -4.35 5.90
N GLU A 99 8.53 -5.12 6.97
CA GLU A 99 7.97 -6.47 6.95
C GLU A 99 6.45 -6.40 7.08
N VAL A 100 5.74 -6.87 6.07
CA VAL A 100 4.27 -6.98 6.06
C VAL A 100 3.89 -8.42 6.34
N LYS A 101 3.02 -8.62 7.33
CA LYS A 101 2.42 -9.92 7.68
C LYS A 101 0.90 -9.80 7.53
N ILE A 102 0.32 -10.71 6.76
CA ILE A 102 -1.14 -10.83 6.63
C ILE A 102 -1.53 -12.16 7.28
N LYS A 103 -2.23 -12.09 8.40
CA LYS A 103 -2.68 -13.25 9.17
C LYS A 103 -4.16 -13.46 8.96
N VAL A 104 -4.53 -14.45 8.15
CA VAL A 104 -5.93 -14.79 7.87
C VAL A 104 -6.46 -15.74 8.95
N PRO A 105 -7.70 -15.58 9.45
CA PRO A 105 -8.27 -16.52 10.41
C PRO A 105 -8.32 -17.95 9.85
N GLY A 106 -7.75 -18.92 10.58
CA GLY A 106 -7.72 -20.33 10.20
C GLY A 106 -6.31 -20.92 10.18
N LEU A 107 -6.15 -22.08 9.53
CA LEU A 107 -4.89 -22.85 9.52
C LEU A 107 -4.04 -22.66 8.25
N ALA A 108 -4.48 -21.84 7.30
CA ALA A 108 -3.81 -21.67 6.00
C ALA A 108 -3.89 -20.21 5.53
N ASN A 109 -2.96 -19.83 4.63
CA ASN A 109 -2.92 -18.56 3.90
C ASN A 109 -2.43 -17.32 4.69
N ASN A 110 -1.52 -17.52 5.64
CA ASN A 110 -0.75 -16.39 6.16
C ASN A 110 0.34 -16.01 5.17
N GLU A 111 0.51 -14.71 4.93
CA GLU A 111 1.57 -14.18 4.09
C GLU A 111 2.55 -13.35 4.92
N ARG A 112 3.81 -13.37 4.48
CA ARG A 112 4.88 -12.53 5.01
C ARG A 112 5.78 -12.14 3.86
N TYR A 113 6.04 -10.85 3.71
CA TYR A 113 6.93 -10.33 2.69
C TYR A 113 7.53 -8.99 3.13
N THR A 114 8.71 -8.67 2.61
CA THR A 114 9.25 -7.31 2.70
C THR A 114 8.63 -6.47 1.59
N LEU A 115 8.09 -5.32 1.95
CA LEU A 115 7.65 -4.30 1.02
C LEU A 115 8.63 -3.14 1.08
N THR A 116 9.12 -2.72 -0.08
CA THR A 116 10.01 -1.59 -0.20
C THR A 116 9.44 -0.63 -1.23
N VAL A 117 9.34 0.64 -0.85
CA VAL A 117 8.87 1.75 -1.67
C VAL A 117 10.04 2.65 -2.03
N THR A 118 10.15 2.94 -3.32
CA THR A 118 11.16 3.84 -3.88
C THR A 118 10.55 5.21 -4.20
N THR A 119 11.39 6.25 -4.34
CA THR A 119 10.94 7.57 -4.78
C THR A 119 10.20 7.50 -6.12
N ASP A 120 10.69 6.69 -7.07
CA ASP A 120 10.07 6.54 -8.39
C ASP A 120 8.67 5.93 -8.32
N GLN A 121 8.45 4.99 -7.41
CA GLN A 121 7.11 4.41 -7.19
C GLN A 121 6.16 5.43 -6.56
N ALA A 122 6.66 6.33 -5.72
CA ALA A 122 5.87 7.37 -5.09
C ALA A 122 5.51 8.53 -6.03
N GLN A 123 6.25 8.72 -7.13
CA GLN A 123 6.02 9.84 -8.06
C GLN A 123 4.60 9.92 -8.60
N GLN A 124 3.93 8.78 -8.79
CA GLN A 124 2.55 8.75 -9.27
C GLN A 124 1.53 9.39 -8.29
N TYR A 125 1.93 9.58 -7.03
CA TYR A 125 1.09 10.18 -5.99
C TYR A 125 1.40 11.66 -5.75
N PHE A 126 2.39 12.22 -6.46
CA PHE A 126 2.65 13.66 -6.36
C PHE A 126 1.54 14.48 -7.04
N PRO A 127 1.14 15.62 -6.44
CA PRO A 127 0.24 16.55 -7.11
C PRO A 127 0.78 17.02 -8.47
N ASP A 128 -0.13 17.31 -9.40
CA ASP A 128 0.23 17.85 -10.70
C ASP A 128 1.09 19.13 -10.58
N GLY A 129 2.18 19.18 -11.33
CA GLY A 129 3.11 20.32 -11.32
C GLY A 129 4.15 20.31 -10.20
N THR A 130 4.21 19.23 -9.39
CA THR A 130 5.29 19.05 -8.40
C THR A 130 6.67 19.01 -9.07
N VAL A 131 7.60 19.81 -8.58
CA VAL A 131 8.98 19.86 -9.06
C VAL A 131 9.86 19.00 -8.15
N MET A 132 10.34 17.87 -8.66
CA MET A 132 11.15 16.91 -7.88
C MET A 132 12.38 17.52 -7.21
N ALA A 133 13.00 18.52 -7.85
CA ALA A 133 14.19 19.18 -7.34
C ALA A 133 13.95 19.99 -6.04
N ASP A 134 12.69 20.33 -5.76
CA ASP A 134 12.30 21.09 -4.57
C ASP A 134 11.85 20.19 -3.42
N LEU A 135 11.70 18.88 -3.68
CA LEU A 135 11.32 17.93 -2.65
C LEU A 135 12.51 17.62 -1.76
N THR A 136 12.22 17.52 -0.46
CA THR A 136 13.13 17.04 0.57
C THR A 136 12.40 16.02 1.43
N LEU A 137 13.14 15.30 2.26
CA LEU A 137 12.55 14.30 3.16
C LEU A 137 11.70 14.94 4.26
N GLY A 138 11.88 16.24 4.50
CA GLY A 138 11.00 17.05 5.35
C GLY A 138 9.86 17.73 4.60
N SER A 139 9.56 17.31 3.35
CA SER A 139 8.42 17.78 2.57
C SER A 139 7.20 16.92 2.85
N ASP A 140 6.10 17.56 3.22
CA ASP A 140 4.82 16.88 3.46
C ASP A 140 4.32 16.18 2.18
N ILE A 141 4.49 16.82 1.01
CA ILE A 141 4.14 16.22 -0.29
C ILE A 141 4.90 14.90 -0.52
N TYR A 142 6.18 14.88 -0.14
CA TYR A 142 7.01 13.70 -0.31
C TYR A 142 6.58 12.58 0.65
N TYR A 143 6.38 12.93 1.91
CA TYR A 143 5.91 12.04 2.96
C TYR A 143 4.57 11.38 2.60
N GLU A 144 3.57 12.19 2.23
CA GLU A 144 2.22 11.72 1.87
C GLU A 144 2.26 10.75 0.68
N ALA A 145 3.09 11.03 -0.32
CA ALA A 145 3.23 10.17 -1.49
C ALA A 145 3.87 8.81 -1.16
N ILE A 146 4.85 8.78 -0.25
CA ILE A 146 5.47 7.53 0.20
C ILE A 146 4.46 6.68 0.98
N ILE A 147 3.70 7.29 1.88
CA ILE A 147 2.62 6.62 2.61
C ILE A 147 1.58 6.06 1.65
N ALA A 148 1.13 6.88 0.69
CA ALA A 148 0.14 6.47 -0.30
C ALA A 148 0.63 5.28 -1.14
N ALA A 149 1.90 5.33 -1.57
CA ALA A 149 2.51 4.24 -2.32
C ALA A 149 2.62 2.96 -1.50
N PHE A 150 3.05 3.04 -0.23
CA PHE A 150 3.14 1.86 0.63
C PHE A 150 1.76 1.25 0.86
N ALA A 151 0.79 2.07 1.26
CA ALA A 151 -0.58 1.63 1.55
C ALA A 151 -1.24 0.97 0.31
N ASP A 152 -1.11 1.56 -0.87
CA ASP A 152 -1.64 0.98 -2.10
C ASP A 152 -1.01 -0.36 -2.46
N ASN A 153 0.28 -0.56 -2.20
CA ASN A 153 0.94 -1.83 -2.45
C ASN A 153 0.44 -2.94 -1.51
N VAL A 154 0.19 -2.61 -0.24
CA VAL A 154 -0.43 -3.55 0.71
C VAL A 154 -1.86 -3.87 0.28
N VAL A 155 -2.66 -2.87 -0.09
CA VAL A 155 -4.06 -3.05 -0.53
C VAL A 155 -4.14 -3.95 -1.78
N LYS A 156 -3.23 -3.77 -2.73
CA LYS A 156 -3.15 -4.62 -3.96
C LYS A 156 -2.91 -6.10 -3.65
N LYS A 157 -2.38 -6.46 -2.48
CA LYS A 157 -2.21 -7.85 -2.06
C LYS A 157 -3.49 -8.48 -1.50
N LEU A 158 -4.48 -7.67 -1.16
CA LEU A 158 -5.73 -8.10 -0.53
C LEU A 158 -6.91 -8.17 -1.52
N GLN A 159 -6.64 -7.94 -2.81
CA GLN A 159 -7.62 -7.80 -3.90
C GLN A 159 -7.31 -8.75 -5.07
#